data_AF-A0A1G7FCU5-F1
#
_entry.id   AF-A0A1G7FCU5-F1
#
_cell.length_a   1.000
_cell.length_b   1.000
_cell.length_c   1.000
_cell.angle_alpha   90.00
_cell.angle_beta   90.00
_cell.angle_gamma   90.00
#
_symmetry.space_group_name_H-M   'P 1'
#
loop_
_entity.id
_entity.type
_entity.pdbx_description
1 polymer ?
#
loop_
_entity_poly.entity_id
_entity_poly.type
_entity_poly.pdbx_seq_one_letter_code
_entity_poly.pdbx_strand_id
1 'polypeptide(L)'
;MYAGPGADVIVFSQGTDTALFFSTAFDQIDLSGVAEITDFADLSANHLADVGGNAVITDGLGNSLTISGVLSAALTADDFIF
;
A
#
# COMPACT_ATOMS: atom_id res chain seq x y z
N MET A 1 -9.01 7.19 2.70
CA MET A 1 -7.95 7.82 3.51
C MET A 1 -7.26 8.90 2.66
N TYR A 2 -6.84 9.99 3.28
CA TYR A 2 -6.10 11.08 2.64
C TYR A 2 -4.75 11.19 3.35
N ALA A 3 -3.64 11.19 2.61
CA ALA A 3 -2.31 11.49 3.17
C ALA A 3 -2.27 12.98 3.57
N GLY A 4 -2.40 13.86 2.58
CA GLY A 4 -2.28 15.30 2.79
C GLY A 4 -0.87 15.79 2.48
N PRO A 5 -0.50 17.01 2.88
CA PRO A 5 0.87 17.49 2.70
C PRO A 5 1.76 17.02 3.84
N GLY A 6 2.94 16.48 3.52
CA GLY A 6 3.93 16.08 4.50
C GLY A 6 4.47 14.69 4.22
N ALA A 7 5.01 14.07 5.27
CA ALA A 7 5.33 12.65 5.30
C ALA A 7 4.26 11.99 6.17
N ASP A 8 3.41 11.18 5.54
CA ASP A 8 2.27 10.55 6.18
C ASP A 8 2.46 9.03 6.26
N VAL A 9 1.88 8.40 7.29
CA VAL A 9 1.85 6.94 7.45
C VAL A 9 0.42 6.46 7.29
N ILE A 10 0.19 5.63 6.28
CA ILE A 10 -1.10 5.03 5.98
C ILE A 10 -1.11 3.61 6.52
N VAL A 11 -1.88 3.37 7.56
CA VAL A 11 -2.01 2.04 8.16
C VAL A 11 -2.96 1.18 7.33
N PHE A 12 -2.52 -0.01 6.92
CA PHE A 12 -3.40 -0.99 6.30
C PHE A 12 -4.40 -1.53 7.33
N SER A 13 -5.68 -1.48 6.99
CA SER A 13 -6.78 -1.89 7.89
C SER A 13 -7.73 -2.89 7.25
N GLN A 14 -8.58 -3.48 8.08
CA GLN A 14 -9.66 -4.35 7.61
C GLN A 14 -10.67 -3.57 6.76
N GLY A 15 -11.16 -4.22 5.70
CA GLY A 15 -12.10 -3.64 4.74
C GLY A 15 -11.45 -3.30 3.39
N THR A 16 -12.13 -2.44 2.62
CA THR A 16 -11.69 -1.98 1.31
C THR A 16 -11.45 -0.48 1.37
N ASP A 17 -10.18 -0.11 1.50
CA ASP A 17 -9.76 1.28 1.64
C ASP A 17 -9.17 1.84 0.34
N THR A 18 -9.21 3.17 0.22
CA THR A 18 -8.54 3.90 -0.86
C THR A 18 -7.70 5.02 -0.25
N ALA A 19 -6.39 5.00 -0.49
CA ALA A 19 -5.48 6.10 -0.21
C ALA A 19 -5.48 7.08 -1.39
N LEU A 20 -5.77 8.35 -1.10
CA LEU A 20 -5.70 9.45 -2.06
C LEU A 20 -4.48 10.32 -1.76
N PHE A 21 -3.85 10.81 -2.83
CA PHE A 21 -2.70 11.73 -2.76
C PHE A 21 -1.45 11.15 -2.10
N PHE A 22 -1.22 9.84 -2.23
CA PHE A 22 0.01 9.20 -1.75
C PHE A 22 1.23 9.70 -2.53
N SER A 23 2.28 10.04 -1.81
CA SER A 23 3.56 10.47 -2.34
C SER A 23 4.65 9.44 -2.05
N THR A 24 5.14 8.76 -3.08
CA THR A 24 6.25 7.78 -2.96
C THR A 24 7.59 8.39 -2.51
N ALA A 25 7.67 9.72 -2.43
CA ALA A 25 8.86 10.41 -1.94
C ALA A 25 8.84 10.66 -0.42
N PHE A 26 7.66 10.59 0.22
CA PHE A 26 7.48 11.07 1.60
C PHE A 26 6.60 10.16 2.46
N ASP A 27 5.62 9.49 1.85
CA ASP A 27 4.63 8.70 2.58
C ASP A 27 5.04 7.25 2.66
N GLN A 28 4.54 6.57 3.68
CA GLN A 28 4.72 5.13 3.85
C GLN A 28 3.40 4.43 4.13
N ILE A 29 3.33 3.15 3.78
CA ILE A 29 2.23 2.26 4.13
C ILE A 29 2.71 1.32 5.23
N ASP A 30 2.01 1.34 6.36
CA ASP A 30 2.29 0.47 7.49
C ASP A 30 1.54 -0.86 7.33
N LEU A 31 2.31 -1.91 7.07
CA LEU A 31 1.92 -3.31 6.95
C LEU A 31 2.39 -4.13 8.15
N SER A 32 2.99 -3.53 9.18
CA SER A 32 3.56 -4.26 10.32
C SER A 32 2.54 -5.04 11.16
N GLY A 33 1.25 -4.70 11.00
CA GLY A 33 0.12 -5.43 11.58
C GLY A 33 -0.45 -6.55 10.71
N VAL A 34 0.09 -6.78 9.51
CA VAL A 34 -0.46 -7.70 8.49
C VAL A 34 0.42 -8.95 8.41
N ALA A 35 0.01 -10.02 9.10
CA ALA A 35 0.81 -11.25 9.22
C ALA A 35 1.05 -11.96 7.87
N GLU A 36 0.18 -11.74 6.90
CA GLU A 36 0.21 -12.33 5.57
C GLU A 36 1.24 -11.67 4.66
N ILE A 37 1.73 -10.47 4.99
CA ILE A 37 2.68 -9.71 4.17
C ILE A 37 3.94 -9.42 4.98
N THR A 38 4.99 -10.19 4.73
CA THR A 38 6.16 -10.24 5.63
C THR A 38 7.33 -9.36 5.23
N ASP A 39 7.48 -9.07 3.93
CA ASP A 39 8.49 -8.15 3.40
C ASP A 39 8.09 -7.65 2.00
N PHE A 40 8.94 -6.81 1.39
CA PHE A 40 8.67 -6.26 0.06
C PHE A 40 8.69 -7.32 -1.05
N ALA A 41 9.52 -8.37 -0.92
CA ALA A 41 9.57 -9.43 -1.92
C ALA A 41 8.25 -10.21 -1.93
N ASP A 42 7.74 -10.54 -0.74
CA ASP A 42 6.43 -11.16 -0.53
C ASP A 42 5.29 -10.26 -1.03
N LEU A 43 5.29 -8.97 -0.62
CA LEU A 43 4.32 -7.98 -1.08
C LEU A 43 4.27 -7.92 -2.62
N SER A 44 5.41 -7.73 -3.26
CA SER A 44 5.51 -7.57 -4.71
C SER A 44 5.13 -8.83 -5.50
N ALA A 45 5.39 -10.02 -4.94
CA ALA A 45 5.11 -11.28 -5.60
C ALA A 45 3.66 -11.74 -5.45
N ASN A 46 3.05 -11.48 -4.28
CA ASN A 46 1.82 -12.15 -3.88
C ASN A 46 0.65 -11.19 -3.59
N HIS A 47 0.93 -9.96 -3.19
CA HIS A 47 -0.07 -9.08 -2.57
C HIS A 47 -0.29 -7.75 -3.30
N LEU A 48 0.56 -7.40 -4.26
CA LEU A 48 0.52 -6.13 -5.00
C LEU A 48 0.19 -6.35 -6.48
N ALA A 49 -0.82 -5.63 -6.99
CA ALA A 49 -1.18 -5.66 -8.39
C ALA A 49 -1.68 -4.30 -8.89
N ASP A 50 -1.54 -4.04 -10.20
CA ASP A 50 -2.11 -2.85 -10.83
C ASP A 50 -3.54 -3.10 -11.33
N VAL A 51 -4.49 -2.28 -10.89
CA VAL A 51 -5.89 -2.32 -11.31
C VAL A 51 -6.38 -0.92 -11.66
N GLY A 52 -6.71 -0.71 -12.93
CA GLY A 52 -7.30 0.55 -13.39
C GLY A 52 -6.40 1.78 -13.18
N GLY A 53 -5.08 1.62 -13.23
CA GLY A 53 -4.11 2.70 -13.02
C GLY A 53 -3.75 2.95 -11.54
N ASN A 54 -4.11 2.02 -10.65
CA ASN A 54 -3.82 2.11 -9.22
C ASN A 54 -3.13 0.82 -8.76
N ALA A 55 -2.19 0.95 -7.85
CA ALA A 55 -1.62 -0.14 -7.08
C ALA A 55 -2.66 -0.58 -6.04
N VAL A 56 -2.91 -1.88 -5.99
CA VAL A 56 -3.84 -2.50 -5.05
C VAL A 56 -3.09 -3.54 -4.24
N ILE A 57 -3.11 -3.36 -2.93
CA ILE A 57 -2.59 -4.31 -1.95
C ILE A 57 -3.76 -5.14 -1.45
N THR A 58 -3.61 -6.46 -1.37
CA THR A 58 -4.59 -7.37 -0.77
C THR A 58 -3.91 -8.33 0.20
N ASP A 59 -4.55 -8.66 1.31
CA ASP A 59 -3.97 -9.58 2.31
C ASP A 59 -4.35 -11.06 2.08
N GLY A 60 -5.15 -11.35 1.04
CA GLY A 60 -5.67 -12.70 0.78
C GLY A 60 -6.80 -13.14 1.71
N LEU A 61 -7.18 -12.32 2.70
CA LEU A 61 -8.30 -12.55 3.62
C LEU A 61 -9.54 -11.72 3.26
N GLY A 62 -9.45 -10.93 2.19
CA GLY A 62 -10.55 -10.09 1.67
C GLY A 62 -10.43 -8.62 2.05
N ASN A 63 -9.33 -8.21 2.68
CA ASN A 63 -9.03 -6.80 2.92
C ASN A 63 -8.13 -6.26 1.81
N SER A 64 -8.26 -4.97 1.52
CA SER A 64 -7.50 -4.34 0.45
C SER A 64 -7.29 -2.85 0.63
N LEU A 65 -6.16 -2.35 0.16
CA LEU A 65 -5.85 -0.93 0.05
C LEU A 65 -5.55 -0.58 -1.41
N THR A 66 -6.32 0.35 -1.98
CA THR A 66 -6.05 0.94 -3.29
C THR A 66 -5.28 2.24 -3.13
N ILE A 67 -4.12 2.37 -3.76
CA ILE A 67 -3.31 3.59 -3.80
C ILE A 67 -3.63 4.33 -5.09
N SER A 68 -4.47 5.36 -5.00
CA SER A 68 -5.04 5.98 -6.19
C SER A 68 -4.01 6.74 -7.00
N GLY A 69 -3.92 6.44 -8.29
CA GLY A 69 -3.05 7.12 -9.25
C GLY A 69 -1.56 6.77 -9.16
N VAL A 70 -1.19 5.78 -8.34
CA VAL A 70 0.17 5.26 -8.22
C VAL A 70 0.20 3.86 -8.80
N LEU A 71 1.18 3.53 -9.63
CA LEU A 71 1.38 2.16 -10.13
C LEU A 71 2.36 1.39 -9.26
N SER A 72 2.21 0.07 -9.20
CA SER A 72 3.06 -0.84 -8.44
C SER A 72 4.54 -0.67 -8.79
N ALA A 73 4.86 -0.43 -10.05
CA ALA A 73 6.23 -0.20 -10.53
C ALA A 73 6.89 1.09 -10.01
N ALA A 74 6.11 2.02 -9.44
CA ALA A 74 6.62 3.23 -8.81
C ALA A 74 6.92 3.05 -7.31
N LEU A 75 6.47 1.94 -6.72
CA LEU A 75 6.65 1.62 -5.32
C LEU A 75 7.92 0.80 -5.12
N THR A 76 8.59 1.05 -4.01
CA THR A 76 9.84 0.45 -3.58
C THR A 76 9.71 -0.04 -2.14
N ALA A 77 10.72 -0.76 -1.64
CA ALA A 77 10.71 -1.21 -0.26
C ALA A 77 10.64 -0.05 0.76
N ASP A 78 11.14 1.14 0.42
CA ASP A 78 11.15 2.30 1.32
C ASP A 78 9.75 2.89 1.54
N ASP A 79 8.80 2.60 0.65
CA ASP A 79 7.40 3.03 0.77
C ASP A 79 6.61 2.21 1.81
N PHE A 80 7.22 1.21 2.46
CA PHE A 80 6.53 0.27 3.35
C PHE A 80 7.22 0.07 4.69
N ILE A 81 6.41 -0.17 5.71
CA ILE A 81 6.83 -0.63 7.04
C ILE A 81 6.27 -2.05 7.22
N PHE A 82 7.11 -3.01 7.58
CA PHE A 82 6.75 -4.41 7.83
C PHE A 82 7.05 -4.79 9.29
#